data_AF-A0ABC8UVK9-F1
#
_entry.id   AF-A0ABC8UVK9-F1
#
_cell.length_a   1.000
_cell.length_b   1.000
_cell.length_c   1.000
_cell.angle_alpha   90.00
_cell.angle_beta   90.00
_cell.angle_gamma   90.00
#
_symmetry.space_group_name_H-M   'P 1'
#
loop_
_entity.id
_entity.type
_entity.pdbx_description
1 polymer ?
#
loop_
_entity_poly.entity_id
_entity_poly.type
_entity_poly.pdbx_seq_one_letter_code
_entity_poly.pdbx_strand_id
1 'polypeptide(L)'
;YEGLSEKFLSCAVPKLLLLAGTDRLDRTLTIGQMQGKFQMIVIRHTGHAIQEDVPDEFTTHLLSFISRNRIGPHGIEIPGIRRPSPSEP
;
A
#
# COMPACT_ATOMS: atom_id res chain seq x y z
N TYR A 1 8.49 -17.28 -8.92
CA TYR A 1 9.22 -16.08 -8.45
C TYR A 1 9.55 -16.27 -6.98
N GLU A 2 10.80 -16.10 -6.58
CA GLU A 2 11.24 -16.19 -5.18
C GLU A 2 11.69 -14.80 -4.69
N GLY A 3 11.53 -14.53 -3.39
CA GLY A 3 12.05 -13.31 -2.77
C GLY A 3 11.21 -12.04 -2.94
N LEU A 4 10.00 -12.12 -3.49
CA LEU A 4 9.14 -10.95 -3.69
C LEU A 4 8.69 -10.33 -2.36
N SER A 5 8.42 -11.15 -1.38
CA SER A 5 7.99 -10.73 -0.04
C SER A 5 9.08 -9.97 0.69
N GLU A 6 10.33 -10.46 0.63
CA GLU A 6 11.50 -9.80 1.21
C GLU A 6 11.78 -8.47 0.50
N LYS A 7 11.67 -8.43 -0.83
CA LYS A 7 11.81 -7.19 -1.62
C LYS A 7 10.72 -6.17 -1.28
N PHE A 8 9.47 -6.60 -1.19
CA PHE A 8 8.37 -5.73 -0.79
C PHE A 8 8.58 -5.17 0.62
N LEU A 9 9.00 -6.01 1.57
CA LEU A 9 9.24 -5.59 2.96
C LEU A 9 10.47 -4.69 3.12
N SER A 10 11.48 -4.81 2.26
CA SER A 10 12.71 -3.98 2.34
C SER A 10 12.52 -2.56 1.80
N CYS A 11 11.48 -2.29 1.00
CA CYS A 11 11.19 -0.95 0.51
C CYS A 11 10.79 0.00 1.66
N ALA A 12 11.58 1.05 1.88
CA ALA A 12 11.37 2.09 2.90
C ALA A 12 10.33 3.15 2.47
N VAL A 13 9.15 2.69 2.03
CA VAL A 13 8.02 3.54 1.62
C VAL A 13 6.73 3.06 2.27
N PRO A 14 5.68 3.90 2.34
CA PRO A 14 4.33 3.43 2.64
C PRO A 14 3.91 2.37 1.62
N LYS A 15 3.31 1.28 2.10
CA LYS A 15 2.93 0.12 1.28
C LYS A 15 1.48 -0.28 1.54
N LEU A 16 0.78 -0.67 0.48
CA LEU A 16 -0.57 -1.21 0.50
C LEU A 16 -0.56 -2.59 -0.17
N LEU A 17 -1.16 -3.58 0.48
CA LEU A 17 -1.38 -4.91 -0.07
C LEU A 17 -2.88 -5.22 -0.04
N LEU A 18 -3.49 -5.38 -1.22
CA LEU A 18 -4.90 -5.77 -1.37
C LEU A 18 -4.95 -7.26 -1.76
N LEU A 19 -5.77 -8.05 -1.06
CA LEU A 19 -5.89 -9.49 -1.26
C LEU A 19 -7.31 -9.86 -1.68
N ALA A 20 -7.44 -10.67 -2.73
CA ALA A 20 -8.69 -11.25 -3.19
C ALA A 20 -9.00 -12.47 -2.31
N GLY A 21 -9.83 -12.29 -1.28
CA GLY A 21 -10.13 -13.35 -0.31
C GLY A 21 -9.01 -13.65 0.70
N THR A 22 -9.27 -14.62 1.58
CA THR A 22 -8.35 -15.01 2.67
C THR A 22 -7.35 -16.06 2.21
N ASP A 23 -6.61 -15.78 1.15
CA ASP A 23 -5.46 -16.61 0.82
C ASP A 23 -4.39 -16.49 1.91
N ARG A 24 -3.66 -17.57 2.15
CA ARG A 24 -2.63 -17.60 3.19
C ARG A 24 -1.48 -16.69 2.75
N LEU A 25 -1.26 -15.60 3.49
CA LEU A 25 0.01 -14.89 3.43
C LEU A 25 1.15 -15.84 3.78
N ASP A 26 2.29 -15.65 3.13
CA ASP A 26 3.50 -16.31 3.56
C ASP A 26 3.92 -15.85 4.97
N ARG A 27 4.88 -16.57 5.55
CA ARG A 27 5.36 -16.29 6.91
C ARG A 27 5.98 -14.90 7.03
N THR A 28 6.72 -14.43 6.04
CA THR A 28 7.46 -13.16 6.12
C THR A 28 6.53 -11.96 6.03
N LEU A 29 5.53 -12.00 5.15
CA LEU A 29 4.44 -11.03 5.07
C LEU A 29 3.53 -11.07 6.28
N THR A 30 3.25 -12.24 6.85
CA THR A 30 2.49 -12.35 8.11
C THR A 30 3.22 -11.63 9.25
N ILE A 31 4.53 -11.88 9.41
CA ILE A 31 5.35 -11.19 10.40
C ILE A 31 5.40 -9.68 10.11
N GLY A 32 5.59 -9.29 8.84
CA GLY A 32 5.62 -7.89 8.44
C GLY A 32 4.31 -7.15 8.70
N GLN A 33 3.18 -7.82 8.49
CA GLN A 33 1.85 -7.29 8.78
C GLN A 33 1.64 -7.11 10.29
N MET A 34 2.02 -8.11 11.10
CA MET A 34 1.97 -8.02 12.57
C MET A 34 2.86 -6.89 13.12
N GLN A 35 3.95 -6.56 12.44
CA GLN A 35 4.84 -5.44 12.77
C GLN A 35 4.36 -4.09 12.21
N GLY A 36 3.23 -4.04 11.49
CA GLY A 36 2.69 -2.80 10.91
C GLY A 36 3.52 -2.25 9.74
N LYS A 37 4.31 -3.09 9.04
CA LYS A 37 5.20 -2.64 7.95
C LYS A 37 4.47 -2.20 6.68
N PHE A 38 3.22 -2.60 6.53
CA PHE A 38 2.35 -2.24 5.41
C PHE A 38 0.88 -2.29 5.82
N GLN A 39 0.02 -1.57 5.10
CA GLN A 39 -1.43 -1.74 5.23
C GLN A 39 -1.87 -2.95 4.42
N MET A 40 -2.67 -3.83 5.04
CA MET A 40 -3.27 -4.97 4.38
C MET A 40 -4.79 -4.84 4.39
N ILE A 41 -5.44 -5.12 3.26
CA ILE A 41 -6.90 -5.18 3.15
C ILE A 41 -7.27 -6.48 2.42
N VAL A 42 -8.24 -7.20 2.97
CA VAL A 42 -8.81 -8.37 2.32
C VAL A 42 -10.17 -7.98 1.75
N ILE A 43 -10.30 -8.04 0.43
CA ILE A 43 -11.53 -7.77 -0.29
C ILE A 43 -12.16 -9.12 -0.61
N ARG A 44 -13.38 -9.33 -0.13
CA ARG A 44 -14.10 -10.61 -0.30
C ARG A 44 -14.84 -10.61 -1.63
N HIS A 45 -15.18 -11.80 -2.12
CA HIS A 45 -16.02 -12.00 -3.31
C HIS A 45 -15.40 -11.56 -4.65
N THR A 46 -14.09 -11.33 -4.69
CA THR A 46 -13.32 -11.13 -5.93
C THR A 46 -12.65 -12.41 -6.37
N GLY A 47 -12.52 -12.60 -7.68
CA GLY A 47 -11.79 -13.71 -8.27
C GLY A 47 -10.30 -13.40 -8.35
N HIS A 48 -9.82 -13.12 -9.55
CA HIS A 48 -8.38 -13.04 -9.83
C HIS A 48 -7.87 -11.59 -9.90
N ALA A 49 -8.74 -10.62 -10.23
CA ALA A 49 -8.35 -9.26 -10.52
C ALA A 49 -9.29 -8.28 -9.79
N ILE A 50 -8.94 -7.93 -8.55
CA ILE A 50 -9.72 -7.01 -7.68
C ILE A 50 -10.09 -5.72 -8.42
N GLN A 51 -9.14 -5.15 -9.17
CA GLN A 51 -9.34 -3.88 -9.88
C GLN A 51 -10.36 -3.98 -11.03
N GLU A 52 -10.59 -5.18 -11.57
CA GLU A 52 -11.58 -5.44 -12.63
C GLU A 52 -12.91 -5.92 -12.04
N ASP A 53 -12.86 -6.73 -10.98
CA ASP A 53 -14.03 -7.32 -10.33
C ASP A 53 -14.82 -6.27 -9.52
N VAL A 54 -14.13 -5.41 -8.77
CA VAL A 54 -14.72 -4.42 -7.84
C VAL A 54 -13.98 -3.07 -7.92
N PRO A 55 -14.02 -2.39 -9.08
CA PRO A 55 -13.25 -1.17 -9.33
C PRO A 55 -13.51 -0.04 -8.32
N ASP A 56 -14.75 0.09 -7.85
CA ASP A 56 -15.14 1.15 -6.90
C ASP A 56 -14.53 0.94 -5.51
N GLU A 57 -14.56 -0.30 -5.00
CA GLU A 57 -13.96 -0.65 -3.71
C GLU A 57 -12.43 -0.57 -3.77
N PHE A 58 -11.83 -1.06 -4.86
CA PHE A 58 -10.41 -0.90 -5.15
C PHE A 58 -9.99 0.58 -5.09
N THR A 59 -10.71 1.45 -5.81
CA THR A 59 -10.45 2.88 -5.86
C THR A 59 -10.61 3.53 -4.49
N THR A 60 -11.63 3.15 -3.74
CA THR A 60 -11.89 3.67 -2.38
C THR A 60 -10.70 3.39 -1.46
N HIS A 61 -10.18 2.17 -1.47
CA HIS A 61 -9.01 1.80 -0.67
C HIS A 61 -7.73 2.52 -1.12
N LEU A 62 -7.54 2.67 -2.43
CA LEU A 62 -6.40 3.38 -2.99
C LEU A 62 -6.42 4.86 -2.60
N LEU A 63 -7.54 5.55 -2.77
CA LEU A 63 -7.71 6.96 -2.38
C LEU A 63 -7.52 7.16 -0.87
N SER A 64 -8.06 6.25 -0.06
CA SER A 64 -7.87 6.28 1.39
C SER A 64 -6.39 6.15 1.77
N PHE A 65 -5.66 5.26 1.11
CA PHE A 65 -4.23 5.09 1.31
C PHE A 65 -3.43 6.34 0.87
N ILE A 66 -3.74 6.89 -0.30
CA ILE A 66 -3.11 8.11 -0.83
C ILE A 66 -3.32 9.28 0.14
N SER A 67 -4.55 9.52 0.57
CA SER A 67 -4.91 10.60 1.50
C SER A 67 -4.20 10.43 2.85
N ARG A 68 -4.26 9.23 3.44
CA ARG A 68 -3.63 8.97 4.76
C ARG A 68 -2.12 9.17 4.73
N ASN A 69 -1.47 8.77 3.64
CA ASN A 69 -0.03 8.92 3.48
C ASN A 69 0.36 10.25 2.82
N ARG A 70 -0.61 11.16 2.58
CA ARG A 70 -0.41 12.48 1.97
C ARG A 70 0.42 12.40 0.68
N ILE A 71 0.07 11.45 -0.17
CA ILE A 71 0.70 11.24 -1.47
C ILE A 71 0.02 12.19 -2.46
N GLY A 72 0.72 13.25 -2.87
CA GLY A 72 0.18 14.26 -3.79
C GLY A 72 1.07 14.48 -5.02
N PRO A 73 0.70 15.42 -5.90
CA PRO A 73 1.50 15.79 -7.08
C PRO A 73 2.92 16.28 -6.75
N HIS A 74 3.20 16.58 -5.48
CA HIS A 74 4.51 16.99 -4.97
C HIS A 74 5.19 15.91 -4.11
N GLY A 75 4.80 14.64 -4.25
CA GLY A 75 5.32 13.51 -3.47
C GLY A 75 4.63 13.31 -2.12
N ILE A 76 5.25 12.50 -1.25
CA ILE A 76 4.74 12.13 0.09
C ILE A 76 5.02 13.26 1.09
N GLU A 77 4.00 13.81 1.74
CA GLU A 77 4.19 14.74 2.85
C GLU A 77 4.42 13.99 4.16
N ILE A 78 5.66 14.00 4.64
CA ILE A 78 6.02 13.41 5.93
C ILE A 78 5.90 14.48 7.02
N PRO A 79 4.99 14.33 8.01
CA PRO A 79 4.90 15.27 9.12
C PRO A 79 6.26 15.41 9.83
N GLY A 80 6.79 16.64 9.92
CA GLY A 80 8.07 16.94 10.56
C GLY A 80 9.26 17.09 9.62
N ILE A 81 9.15 16.71 8.34
CA ILE A 81 10.15 17.00 7.31
C ILE A 81 9.64 18.18 6.48
N ARG A 82 10.26 19.36 6.62
CA ARG A 82 9.94 20.51 5.77
C ARG A 82 10.34 20.18 4.33
N ARG A 83 9.41 20.31 3.38
CA ARG A 83 9.77 20.36 1.95
C ARG A 83 10.76 21.53 1.75
N PRO A 84 11.84 21.35 0.98
CA PRO A 84 12.59 22.50 0.49
C PRO A 84 11.62 23.39 -0.31
N SER A 85 11.66 24.69 -0.07
CA SER A 85 10.85 25.66 -0.81
C SER A 85 11.13 25.51 -2.30
N PRO A 86 10.10 25.50 -3.17
CA PRO A 86 10.36 25.62 -4.60
C PRO A 86 11.13 26.92 -4.82
N SER A 87 12.26 26.84 -5.52
CA SER A 87 12.97 28.03 -5.99
C SER A 87 12.03 28.80 -6.91
N GLU A 88 11.71 30.04 -6.55
CA GLU A 88 10.99 30.96 -7.45
C GLU A 88 11.77 31.10 -8.77
N PRO A 89 11.06 31.22 -9.91
CA PRO A 89 11.68 31.45 -11.21
C PRO A 89 12.38 32.80 -11.32
#